data_AF-A0A6B3CL91-F1
#
_entry.id   AF-A0A6B3CL91-F1
#
_cell.length_a   1.000
_cell.length_b   1.000
_cell.length_c   1.000
_cell.angle_alpha   90.00
_cell.angle_beta   90.00
_cell.angle_gamma   90.00
#
_symmetry.space_group_name_H-M   'P 1'
#
loop_
_entity.id
_entity.type
_entity.pdbx_description
1 polymer ?
#
loop_
_entity_poly.entity_id
_entity_poly.type
_entity_poly.pdbx_seq_one_letter_code
_entity_poly.pdbx_strand_id
1 'polypeptide(L)'
;AVDLGQDEVRAMAEKFGFNDASQDVPVRAYTSVYPKDMNRSSTALTGIGQFDVTATPLQMAMVSAALANGGELVSPHMVSQVTDGGGDVLEDHTDADAKRIVGSATADQLQSAMRTVVEDGTGSNARISGATVGGKTGT
;
A
#
# COMPACT_ATOMS: atom_id res chain seq x y z
N ALA A 1 4.75 13.71 9.80
CA ALA A 1 4.15 12.88 10.87
C ALA A 1 3.86 13.70 12.12
N VAL A 2 4.87 14.33 12.74
CA VAL A 2 4.67 15.14 13.96
C VAL A 2 3.61 16.23 13.79
N ASP A 3 3.67 16.99 12.69
CA ASP A 3 2.74 18.10 12.45
C ASP A 3 1.31 17.62 12.13
N LEU A 4 1.17 16.41 11.58
CA LEU A 4 -0.13 15.77 11.33
C LEU A 4 -0.73 15.18 12.61
N GLY A 5 0.12 14.78 13.56
CA GLY A 5 -0.30 14.05 14.75
C GLY A 5 -0.48 12.55 14.50
N GLN A 6 -0.44 11.75 15.58
CA GLN A 6 -0.48 10.29 15.48
C GLN A 6 -1.80 9.77 14.90
N ASP A 7 -2.92 10.42 15.21
CA ASP A 7 -4.24 9.91 14.85
C ASP A 7 -4.51 10.04 13.35
N GLU A 8 -4.13 11.17 12.74
CA GLU A 8 -4.27 11.37 11.29
C GLU A 8 -3.36 10.41 10.51
N VAL A 9 -2.12 10.21 10.97
CA VAL A 9 -1.21 9.27 10.31
C VAL A 9 -1.72 7.83 10.45
N ARG A 10 -2.20 7.45 11.63
CA ARG A 10 -2.79 6.13 11.87
C ARG A 10 -4.04 5.91 11.02
N ALA A 11 -4.94 6.88 10.96
CA ALA A 11 -6.16 6.80 10.14
C ALA A 11 -5.82 6.62 8.66
N MET A 12 -4.77 7.27 8.17
CA MET A 12 -4.29 7.07 6.81
C MET A 12 -3.69 5.67 6.60
N ALA A 13 -2.88 5.18 7.54
CA ALA A 13 -2.33 3.82 7.48
C ALA A 13 -3.44 2.75 7.49
N GLU A 14 -4.44 2.91 8.34
CA GLU A 14 -5.62 2.03 8.42
C GLU A 14 -6.43 2.05 7.12
N LYS A 15 -6.56 3.22 6.47
CA LYS A 15 -7.18 3.30 5.13
C LYS A 15 -6.42 2.45 4.09
N PHE A 16 -5.10 2.37 4.18
CA PHE A 16 -4.29 1.50 3.30
C PHE A 16 -4.32 0.02 3.68
N GLY A 17 -4.91 -0.36 4.83
CA GLY A 17 -5.04 -1.75 5.27
C GLY A 17 -4.15 -2.15 6.47
N PHE A 18 -3.41 -1.21 7.07
CA PHE A 18 -2.73 -1.49 8.33
C PHE A 18 -3.75 -1.73 9.46
N ASN A 19 -3.36 -2.50 10.47
CA ASN A 19 -4.18 -2.94 11.60
C ASN A 19 -5.39 -3.80 11.21
N ASP A 20 -5.46 -4.27 9.96
CA ASP A 20 -6.52 -5.16 9.49
C ASP A 20 -6.05 -6.62 9.46
N ALA A 21 -6.62 -7.44 10.34
CA ALA A 21 -6.33 -8.88 10.42
C ALA A 21 -7.21 -9.73 9.47
N SER A 22 -8.15 -9.11 8.76
CA SER A 22 -9.12 -9.78 7.89
C SER A 22 -8.70 -9.86 6.43
N GLN A 23 -7.50 -9.37 6.07
CA GLN A 23 -7.00 -9.48 4.70
C GLN A 23 -7.01 -10.93 4.23
N ASP A 24 -7.83 -11.19 3.21
CA ASP A 24 -7.99 -12.51 2.64
C ASP A 24 -6.79 -12.85 1.76
N VAL A 25 -5.86 -13.60 2.32
CA VAL A 25 -4.67 -14.07 1.63
C VAL A 25 -4.56 -15.58 1.82
N PRO A 26 -4.50 -16.38 0.74
CA PRO A 26 -4.38 -17.83 0.87
C PRO A 26 -3.09 -18.32 1.54
N VAL A 27 -2.18 -17.41 1.90
CA VAL A 27 -1.00 -17.67 2.71
C VAL A 27 -1.07 -16.86 4.00
N ARG A 28 -0.71 -17.48 5.12
CA ARG A 28 -0.70 -16.82 6.43
C ARG A 28 0.28 -15.64 6.43
N ALA A 29 -0.24 -14.43 6.39
CA ALA A 29 0.52 -13.20 6.61
C ALA A 29 0.30 -12.71 8.05
N TYR A 30 1.33 -12.11 8.64
CA TYR A 30 1.16 -11.37 9.88
C TYR A 30 0.44 -10.04 9.57
N THR A 31 -0.34 -9.52 10.51
CA THR A 31 -1.00 -8.21 10.34
C THR A 31 0.06 -7.10 10.31
N SER A 32 0.00 -6.21 9.30
CA SER A 32 0.83 -5.00 9.30
C SER A 32 0.31 -4.04 10.36
N VAL A 33 1.18 -3.48 11.20
CA VAL A 33 0.78 -2.68 12.37
C VAL A 33 1.25 -1.24 12.24
N TYR A 34 0.35 -0.30 12.52
CA TYR A 34 0.69 1.07 12.87
C TYR A 34 0.34 1.31 14.35
N PRO A 35 1.32 1.67 15.20
CA PRO A 35 1.14 1.76 16.66
C PRO A 35 0.25 2.95 17.06
N LYS A 36 -0.21 2.93 18.32
CA LYS A 36 -1.02 3.98 18.96
C LYS A 36 -0.39 4.42 20.27
N ASP A 37 -1.01 5.42 20.92
CA ASP A 37 -0.62 5.91 22.25
C ASP A 37 0.85 6.39 22.31
N MET A 38 1.31 6.98 21.21
CA MET A 38 2.68 7.43 21.02
C MET A 38 2.91 8.86 21.53
N ASN A 39 4.09 9.10 22.10
CA ASN A 39 4.58 10.46 22.30
C ASN A 39 5.09 11.07 20.98
N ARG A 40 5.36 12.38 20.99
CA ARG A 40 5.80 13.14 19.80
C ARG A 40 7.05 12.56 19.12
N SER A 41 8.01 12.05 19.90
CA SER A 41 9.24 11.47 19.36
C SER A 41 8.97 10.13 18.67
N SER A 42 8.15 9.26 19.27
CA SER A 42 7.72 8.01 18.65
C SER A 42 6.91 8.28 17.38
N THR A 43 6.00 9.25 17.38
CA THR A 43 5.28 9.68 16.17
C THR A 43 6.23 10.15 15.08
N ALA A 44 7.31 10.86 15.42
CA ALA A 44 8.33 11.26 14.44
C ALA A 44 9.01 10.04 13.80
N LEU A 45 9.39 9.05 14.61
CA LEU A 45 10.03 7.81 14.13
C LEU A 45 9.12 7.02 13.17
N THR A 46 7.83 6.90 13.49
CA THR A 46 6.89 6.22 12.57
C THR A 46 6.79 6.90 11.20
N GLY A 47 6.98 8.22 11.14
CA GLY A 47 6.94 8.99 9.89
C GLY A 47 8.04 8.63 8.89
N ILE A 48 9.09 7.95 9.36
CA ILE A 48 10.19 7.44 8.52
C ILE A 48 10.23 5.91 8.51
N GLY A 49 9.18 5.24 8.99
CA GLY A 49 9.09 3.77 9.04
C GLY A 49 9.87 3.12 10.18
N GLN A 50 10.20 3.85 11.24
CA GLN A 50 10.89 3.36 12.44
C GLN A 50 9.92 3.21 13.63
N PHE A 51 10.45 2.83 14.80
CA PHE A 51 9.69 2.46 16.01
C PHE A 51 8.91 1.15 15.79
N ASP A 52 7.66 1.05 16.22
CA ASP A 52 6.88 -0.18 16.20
C ASP A 52 5.98 -0.32 14.96
N VAL A 53 6.20 0.49 13.91
CA VAL A 53 5.53 0.30 12.61
C VAL A 53 6.11 -0.93 11.94
N THR A 54 5.24 -1.86 11.56
CA THR A 54 5.63 -3.08 10.84
C THR A 54 4.73 -3.28 9.64
N ALA A 55 5.30 -3.68 8.51
CA ALA A 55 4.57 -3.93 7.29
C ALA A 55 5.00 -5.24 6.65
N THR A 56 4.05 -6.03 6.18
CA THR A 56 4.36 -7.17 5.30
C THR A 56 4.70 -6.66 3.89
N PRO A 57 5.45 -7.44 3.09
CA PRO A 57 5.67 -7.11 1.69
C PRO A 57 4.37 -6.93 0.90
N LEU A 58 3.35 -7.73 1.19
CA LEU A 58 2.03 -7.60 0.57
C LEU A 58 1.38 -6.26 0.90
N GLN A 59 1.42 -5.81 2.16
CA GLN A 59 0.87 -4.52 2.55
C GLN A 59 1.56 -3.37 1.80
N MET A 60 2.88 -3.44 1.61
CA MET A 60 3.61 -2.42 0.85
C MET A 60 3.33 -2.48 -0.66
N ALA A 61 3.05 -3.68 -1.19
CA ALA A 61 2.57 -3.84 -2.56
C ALA A 61 1.18 -3.19 -2.73
N MET A 62 0.25 -3.39 -1.78
CA MET A 62 -1.06 -2.75 -1.78
C MET A 62 -0.97 -1.22 -1.75
N VAL A 63 -0.11 -0.65 -0.89
CA VAL A 63 0.13 0.80 -0.84
C VAL A 63 0.58 1.31 -2.21
N SER A 64 1.55 0.63 -2.82
CA SER A 64 2.09 1.03 -4.13
C SER A 64 1.05 0.87 -5.24
N ALA A 65 0.28 -0.22 -5.22
CA ALA A 65 -0.79 -0.50 -6.17
C ALA A 65 -1.90 0.56 -6.10
N ALA A 66 -2.34 0.94 -4.90
CA ALA A 66 -3.34 1.99 -4.73
C ALA A 66 -2.88 3.33 -5.31
N LEU A 67 -1.61 3.71 -5.12
CA LEU A 67 -1.06 4.93 -5.69
C LEU A 67 -0.96 4.86 -7.21
N ALA A 68 -0.53 3.72 -7.76
CA ALA A 68 -0.50 3.50 -9.21
C ALA A 68 -1.91 3.50 -9.83
N ASN A 69 -2.92 3.02 -9.09
CA ASN A 69 -4.31 2.97 -9.49
C ASN A 69 -5.09 4.25 -9.13
N GLY A 70 -4.47 5.42 -9.31
CA GLY A 70 -5.14 6.71 -9.14
C GLY A 70 -5.67 7.00 -7.73
N GLY A 71 -5.19 6.29 -6.70
CA GLY A 71 -5.62 6.43 -5.31
C GLY A 71 -6.69 5.43 -4.87
N GLU A 72 -7.05 4.45 -5.72
CA GLU A 72 -8.04 3.42 -5.40
C GLU A 72 -7.37 2.10 -5.05
N LEU A 73 -7.63 1.62 -3.83
CA LEU A 73 -7.17 0.34 -3.35
C LEU A 73 -8.19 -0.74 -3.70
N VAL A 74 -7.76 -1.71 -4.51
CA VAL A 74 -8.51 -2.92 -4.82
C VAL A 74 -8.11 -4.00 -3.83
N SER A 75 -9.08 -4.77 -3.32
CA SER A 75 -8.80 -5.88 -2.41
C SER A 75 -7.89 -6.92 -3.08
N PRO A 76 -6.76 -7.31 -2.44
CA PRO A 76 -5.88 -8.31 -3.02
C PRO A 76 -6.57 -9.68 -3.07
N HIS A 77 -6.36 -10.43 -4.13
CA HIS A 77 -6.86 -11.79 -4.29
C HIS A 77 -5.84 -12.64 -5.06
N MET A 78 -5.84 -13.95 -4.84
CA MET A 78 -4.98 -14.90 -5.58
C MET A 78 -5.77 -15.84 -6.50
N VAL A 79 -7.09 -15.91 -6.33
CA VAL A 79 -8.00 -16.70 -7.16
C VAL A 79 -8.75 -15.72 -8.04
N SER A 80 -8.71 -15.91 -9.36
CA SER A 80 -9.47 -15.06 -10.30
C SER A 80 -10.91 -15.55 -10.47
N GLN A 81 -11.12 -16.87 -10.47
CA GLN A 81 -12.42 -17.49 -10.71
C GLN A 81 -12.46 -18.89 -10.09
N VAL A 82 -13.64 -19.30 -9.64
CA VAL A 82 -13.94 -20.68 -9.24
C VAL A 82 -14.94 -21.25 -10.23
N THR A 83 -14.64 -22.40 -10.83
CA THR A 83 -15.53 -23.09 -11.77
C THR A 83 -15.94 -24.46 -11.26
N ASP A 84 -17.10 -24.94 -11.69
CA ASP A 84 -17.48 -26.34 -11.48
C ASP A 84 -16.77 -27.28 -12.47
N GLY A 85 -17.09 -28.59 -12.40
CA GLY A 85 -16.51 -29.59 -13.30
C GLY A 85 -17.01 -29.51 -14.75
N GLY A 86 -18.08 -28.77 -15.02
CA GLY A 86 -18.59 -28.46 -16.36
C GLY A 86 -17.94 -27.21 -16.97
N GLY A 87 -17.24 -26.41 -16.15
CA GLY A 87 -16.62 -25.15 -16.55
C GLY A 87 -17.52 -23.93 -16.35
N ASP A 88 -18.68 -24.10 -15.68
CA ASP A 88 -19.54 -22.97 -15.31
C ASP A 88 -18.92 -22.18 -14.15
N VAL A 89 -18.99 -20.86 -14.25
CA VAL A 89 -18.42 -19.93 -13.27
C VAL A 89 -19.30 -19.88 -12.03
N LEU A 90 -18.73 -20.23 -10.88
CA LEU A 90 -19.40 -20.17 -9.57
C LEU A 90 -19.09 -18.87 -8.83
N GLU A 91 -17.84 -18.43 -8.89
CA GLU A 91 -17.36 -17.18 -8.26
C GLU A 91 -16.39 -16.49 -9.22
N ASP A 92 -16.50 -15.17 -9.36
CA ASP A 92 -15.64 -14.34 -10.19
C ASP A 92 -15.09 -13.17 -9.36
N HIS A 93 -13.76 -13.05 -9.31
CA HIS A 93 -13.06 -12.02 -8.54
C HIS A 93 -12.44 -10.94 -9.44
N THR A 94 -12.71 -10.95 -10.75
CA THR A 94 -12.19 -9.95 -11.68
C THR A 94 -12.78 -8.56 -11.45
N ASP A 95 -14.01 -8.48 -10.93
CA ASP A 95 -14.69 -7.26 -10.51
C ASP A 95 -14.57 -7.03 -8.99
N ALA A 96 -13.33 -7.00 -8.47
CA ALA A 96 -13.10 -6.77 -7.05
C ALA A 96 -13.45 -5.33 -6.63
N ASP A 97 -14.05 -5.19 -5.45
CA ASP A 97 -14.40 -3.89 -4.88
C ASP A 97 -13.15 -3.00 -4.72
N ALA A 98 -13.28 -1.76 -5.20
CA ALA A 98 -12.27 -0.73 -5.09
C ALA A 98 -12.70 0.35 -4.09
N LYS A 99 -11.77 0.75 -3.21
CA LYS A 99 -11.99 1.82 -2.23
C LYS A 99 -11.05 2.99 -2.49
N ARG A 100 -11.60 4.20 -2.59
CA ARG A 100 -10.77 5.41 -2.71
C ARG A 100 -10.08 5.74 -1.40
N ILE A 101 -8.75 5.73 -1.42
CA ILE A 101 -7.89 5.99 -0.27
C ILE A 101 -7.39 7.43 -0.28
N VAL A 102 -6.96 7.91 -1.44
CA VAL A 102 -6.58 9.31 -1.70
C VAL A 102 -7.26 9.81 -2.97
N GLY A 103 -7.37 11.13 -3.13
CA GLY A 103 -7.85 11.71 -4.40
C GLY A 103 -6.85 11.48 -5.54
N SER A 104 -7.34 11.43 -6.77
CA SER A 104 -6.51 11.22 -7.97
C SER A 104 -5.38 12.26 -8.08
N ALA A 105 -5.68 13.53 -7.85
CA ALA A 105 -4.66 14.59 -7.86
C ALA A 105 -3.54 14.38 -6.82
N THR A 106 -3.85 13.78 -5.67
CA THR A 106 -2.84 13.41 -4.66
C THR A 106 -2.05 12.19 -5.12
N ALA A 107 -2.70 11.18 -5.70
CA ALA A 107 -2.03 10.02 -6.25
C ALA A 107 -1.05 10.41 -7.38
N ASP A 108 -1.44 11.30 -8.29
CA ASP A 108 -0.59 11.79 -9.38
C ASP A 108 0.67 12.51 -8.86
N GLN A 109 0.51 13.33 -7.81
CA GLN A 109 1.64 13.99 -7.16
C GLN A 109 2.59 12.98 -6.52
N LEU A 110 2.05 11.95 -5.85
CA LEU A 110 2.86 10.88 -5.25
C LEU A 110 3.57 10.04 -6.30
N GLN A 111 2.90 9.68 -7.40
CA GLN A 111 3.51 9.00 -8.54
C GLN A 111 4.63 9.83 -9.15
N SER A 112 4.45 11.14 -9.29
CA SER A 112 5.51 12.04 -9.74
C SER A 112 6.72 12.01 -8.80
N ALA A 113 6.50 12.11 -7.48
CA ALA A 113 7.59 12.04 -6.51
C ALA A 113 8.31 10.68 -6.55
N MET A 114 7.56 9.59 -6.70
CA MET A 114 8.09 8.23 -6.84
C MET A 114 8.94 8.06 -8.11
N ARG A 115 8.57 8.69 -9.23
CA ARG A 115 9.39 8.72 -10.45
C ARG A 115 10.70 9.47 -10.23
N THR A 116 10.66 10.64 -9.59
CA THR A 116 11.86 11.41 -9.26
C THR A 116 12.86 10.60 -8.42
N VAL A 117 12.39 9.76 -7.49
CA VAL A 117 13.29 8.87 -6.71
C VAL A 117 14.07 7.90 -7.60
N VAL A 118 13.48 7.44 -8.70
CA VAL A 118 14.08 6.47 -9.63
C VAL A 118 14.89 7.18 -10.71
N GLU A 119 14.46 8.35 -11.17
CA GLU A 119 15.15 9.12 -12.20
C GLU A 119 16.40 9.82 -11.62
N ASP A 120 16.27 10.46 -10.47
CA ASP A 120 17.29 11.38 -9.93
C ASP A 120 17.65 11.11 -8.47
N GLY A 121 17.13 10.03 -7.88
CA GLY A 121 17.25 9.77 -6.44
C GLY A 121 17.92 8.45 -6.05
N THR A 122 17.59 8.00 -4.85
CA THR A 122 18.16 6.78 -4.24
C THR A 122 17.71 5.49 -4.92
N GLY A 123 16.65 5.53 -5.74
CA GLY A 123 16.10 4.38 -6.45
C GLY A 123 16.63 4.18 -7.86
N SER A 124 17.73 4.86 -8.23
CA SER A 124 18.26 4.87 -9.60
C SER A 124 18.55 3.50 -10.22
N ASN A 125 18.88 2.50 -9.40
CA ASN A 125 19.09 1.12 -9.85
C ASN A 125 17.81 0.41 -10.32
N ALA A 126 16.62 0.95 -10.01
CA ALA A 126 15.33 0.40 -10.44
C ALA A 126 14.89 0.87 -11.84
N ARG A 127 15.68 1.70 -12.53
CA ARG A 127 15.35 2.18 -13.88
C ARG A 127 15.30 1.03 -14.89
N ILE A 128 14.29 1.06 -15.74
CA ILE A 128 14.11 0.12 -16.85
C ILE A 128 14.07 0.93 -18.15
N SER A 129 14.96 0.60 -19.09
CA SER A 129 14.99 1.28 -20.39
C SER A 129 13.67 1.10 -21.13
N GLY A 130 13.10 2.21 -21.62
CA GLY A 130 11.81 2.21 -22.34
C GLY A 130 10.57 2.18 -21.46
N ALA A 131 10.69 2.20 -20.13
CA ALA A 131 9.56 2.23 -19.21
C ALA A 131 9.66 3.42 -18.23
N THR A 132 8.51 3.98 -17.86
CA THR A 132 8.42 4.91 -16.74
C THR A 132 8.27 4.11 -15.45
N VAL A 133 9.19 4.30 -14.49
CA VAL A 133 9.21 3.54 -13.23
C VAL A 133 9.13 4.52 -12.07
N GLY A 134 8.21 4.26 -11.13
CA GLY A 134 8.12 4.97 -9.85
C GLY A 134 8.40 4.02 -8.69
N GLY A 135 9.08 4.51 -7.65
CA GLY A 135 9.30 3.73 -6.44
C GLY A 135 9.81 4.56 -5.27
N LYS A 136 10.04 3.89 -4.14
CA LYS A 136 10.70 4.47 -2.97
C LYS A 136 11.59 3.42 -2.33
N THR A 137 12.81 3.80 -1.96
CA THR A 137 13.72 2.92 -1.20
C THR A 137 13.39 2.90 0.29
N GLY A 138 13.64 1.78 0.95
CA GLY A 138 13.66 1.62 2.41
C GLY A 138 14.93 0.89 2.82
N THR A 139 15.43 1.16 4.03
CA THR A 139 16.63 0.53 4.59
C THR A 139 16.47 0.41 6.10
#